data_AF-A0A1R4I101-F1
#
_entry.id   AF-A0A1R4I101-F1
#
_cell.length_a   1.000
_cell.length_b   1.000
_cell.length_c   1.000
_cell.angle_alpha   90.00
_cell.angle_beta   90.00
_cell.angle_gamma   90.00
#
_symmetry.space_group_name_H-M   'P 1'
#
loop_
_entity.id
_entity.type
_entity.pdbx_description
1 polymer ?
#
loop_
_entity_poly.entity_id
_entity_poly.type
_entity_poly.pdbx_seq_one_letter_code
_entity_poly.pdbx_strand_id
1 'polypeptide(L)'
;MDATISAFSPVGAAYTTTSHRGSTTTDDTEDTLEAPSTSEDETTQTDGEAAAAPTRPDGTPLAPEEIKLVEQLKQTDRDVRQHEMAHQITGGAYTGGATYEYEIGPDGKKYAVAGEVPIDYGPIPGDPQATIEKMQTVIAAALAPADPSPKDVQVAAQARQYLLEARLEASQQESATRSAQSEAEQNEPEAANSGQAA
;
A
#
# COMPACT_ATOMS: atom_id res chain seq x y z
N MET A 1 51.92 16.83 19.99
CA MET A 1 50.53 16.93 19.49
C MET A 1 50.05 15.48 19.41
N ASP A 2 49.80 14.77 20.50
CA ASP A 2 48.75 14.94 21.52
C ASP A 2 47.34 15.08 20.93
N ALA A 3 46.61 13.97 20.93
CA ALA A 3 45.22 13.88 21.40
C ALA A 3 44.80 12.40 21.49
N THR A 4 44.87 11.87 22.71
CA THR A 4 44.08 10.74 23.21
C THR A 4 42.58 11.03 23.15
N ILE A 5 41.72 10.01 22.96
CA ILE A 5 40.30 9.86 23.38
C ILE A 5 39.72 8.68 22.59
N SER A 6 38.84 7.81 23.06
CA SER A 6 38.44 7.29 24.37
C SER A 6 37.49 6.15 24.01
N ALA A 7 37.64 5.01 24.67
CA ALA A 7 36.77 3.85 24.50
C ALA A 7 35.32 4.19 24.91
N PHE A 8 34.35 3.62 24.19
CA PHE A 8 32.94 3.62 24.59
C PHE A 8 32.43 2.18 24.61
N SER A 9 32.11 1.69 25.82
CA SER A 9 31.46 0.41 26.08
C SER A 9 29.94 0.50 25.90
N PRO A 10 29.25 -0.62 25.59
CA PRO A 10 27.81 -0.64 25.39
C PRO A 10 27.03 -0.74 26.71
N VAL A 11 25.94 0.02 26.82
CA VAL A 11 24.98 -0.06 27.94
C VAL A 11 23.83 -1.00 27.56
N GLY A 12 23.82 -2.16 28.22
CA GLY A 12 22.77 -2.61 29.14
C GLY A 12 21.30 -2.49 28.73
N ALA A 13 20.69 -3.65 28.49
CA ALA A 13 19.27 -3.90 28.49
C ALA A 13 18.58 -3.56 29.82
N ALA A 14 17.35 -3.05 29.75
CA ALA A 14 16.35 -3.19 30.80
C ALA A 14 14.96 -3.22 30.16
N TYR A 15 14.35 -4.41 30.22
CA TYR A 15 12.94 -4.65 29.99
C TYR A 15 12.18 -4.22 31.25
N THR A 16 11.11 -3.44 31.10
CA THR A 16 10.16 -3.19 32.19
C THR A 16 8.80 -3.73 31.78
N THR A 17 8.50 -4.93 32.29
CA THR A 17 7.15 -5.49 32.37
C THR A 17 6.32 -4.65 33.33
N THR A 18 5.27 -4.02 32.82
CA THR A 18 4.22 -3.42 33.65
C THR A 18 2.98 -4.30 33.56
N SER A 19 2.76 -5.11 34.59
CA SER A 19 1.48 -5.78 34.85
C SER A 19 0.46 -4.75 35.32
N HIS A 20 -0.68 -4.62 34.62
CA HIS A 20 -1.90 -4.08 35.20
C HIS A 20 -2.87 -5.24 35.47
N ARG A 21 -3.12 -5.45 36.76
CA ARG A 21 -4.15 -6.30 37.34
C ARG A 21 -5.39 -5.43 37.54
N GLY A 22 -6.50 -5.78 36.89
CA GLY A 22 -7.83 -5.22 37.13
C GLY A 22 -8.82 -6.36 37.32
N SER A 23 -9.38 -6.45 38.52
CA SER A 23 -10.28 -7.49 39.01
C SER A 23 -11.71 -6.96 39.03
N THR A 24 -12.66 -7.79 38.57
CA THR A 24 -14.07 -7.95 38.99
C THR A 24 -15.02 -6.75 38.93
N THR A 25 -16.05 -6.87 38.08
CA THR A 25 -17.47 -6.80 38.51
C THR A 25 -18.31 -7.66 37.56
N THR A 26 -19.04 -8.59 38.17
CA THR A 26 -20.15 -9.39 37.64
C THR A 26 -21.41 -8.52 37.48
N ASP A 27 -22.13 -8.68 36.37
CA ASP A 27 -23.59 -8.51 36.35
C ASP A 27 -24.20 -9.36 35.23
N ASP A 28 -25.16 -10.17 35.65
CA ASP A 28 -25.99 -11.08 34.87
C ASP A 28 -26.90 -10.33 33.89
N THR A 29 -26.99 -10.80 32.64
CA THR A 29 -28.28 -10.83 31.91
C THR A 29 -28.21 -11.92 30.85
N GLU A 30 -29.00 -12.97 31.08
CA GLU A 30 -29.29 -14.01 30.11
C GLU A 30 -30.13 -13.45 28.96
N ASP A 31 -29.70 -13.69 27.72
CA ASP A 31 -30.61 -13.73 26.58
C ASP A 31 -30.26 -14.94 25.71
N THR A 32 -31.29 -15.75 25.52
CA THR A 32 -31.27 -17.09 24.94
C THR A 32 -31.57 -16.99 23.47
N LEU A 33 -30.64 -17.36 22.59
CA LEU A 33 -30.96 -17.78 21.24
C LEU A 33 -30.05 -18.94 20.80
N GLU A 34 -30.70 -20.08 20.57
CA GLU A 34 -30.15 -21.31 20.00
C GLU A 34 -29.41 -21.07 18.67
N ALA A 35 -28.24 -21.68 18.54
CA ALA A 35 -27.63 -22.03 17.26
C ALA A 35 -27.20 -23.51 17.32
N PRO A 36 -27.41 -24.29 16.25
CA PRO A 36 -27.34 -25.74 16.30
C PRO A 36 -25.90 -26.26 16.32
N SER A 37 -25.71 -27.28 17.14
CA SER A 37 -24.53 -28.14 17.22
C SER A 37 -24.06 -28.62 15.85
N THR A 38 -22.80 -28.36 15.53
CA THR A 38 -22.05 -29.21 14.61
C THR A 38 -20.77 -29.64 15.33
N SER A 39 -20.70 -30.96 15.48
CA SER A 39 -19.69 -31.82 16.05
C SER A 39 -18.24 -31.34 15.96
N GLU A 40 -17.60 -31.42 17.12
CA GLU A 40 -16.16 -31.45 17.37
C GLU A 40 -15.52 -32.69 16.72
N ASP A 41 -14.31 -32.51 16.17
CA ASP A 41 -13.07 -33.17 16.62
C ASP A 41 -12.08 -33.47 15.46
N GLU A 42 -10.82 -33.47 15.87
CA GLU A 42 -9.59 -33.87 15.20
C GLU A 42 -8.71 -32.80 14.50
N THR A 43 -7.99 -32.10 15.37
CA THR A 43 -6.53 -32.21 15.54
C THR A 43 -5.59 -32.05 14.33
N THR A 44 -4.73 -31.04 14.48
CA THR A 44 -3.25 -31.13 14.36
C THR A 44 -2.66 -31.55 13.03
N GLN A 45 -2.12 -30.58 12.28
CA GLN A 45 -0.79 -30.70 11.68
C GLN A 45 -0.02 -29.38 11.78
N THR A 46 0.59 -29.18 12.94
CA THR A 46 1.93 -28.57 13.01
C THR A 46 2.91 -29.64 12.55
N ASP A 47 3.20 -29.68 11.25
CA ASP A 47 4.35 -30.42 10.76
C ASP A 47 5.41 -29.40 10.34
N GLY A 48 6.41 -29.27 11.20
CA GLY A 48 7.76 -29.00 10.73
C GLY A 48 8.14 -30.15 9.81
N GLU A 49 7.72 -30.04 8.55
CA GLU A 49 8.17 -30.88 7.46
C GLU A 49 9.69 -30.74 7.45
N ALA A 50 10.40 -31.76 7.91
CA ALA A 50 11.78 -31.96 7.55
C ALA A 50 11.80 -31.95 6.02
N ALA A 51 12.19 -30.82 5.43
CA ALA A 51 11.95 -30.49 4.04
C ALA A 51 12.25 -31.70 3.16
N ALA A 52 11.20 -32.39 2.72
CA ALA A 52 11.35 -33.47 1.76
C ALA A 52 12.09 -32.85 0.56
N ALA A 53 13.23 -33.44 0.20
CA ALA A 53 14.05 -32.92 -0.88
C ALA A 53 13.17 -32.74 -2.12
N PRO A 54 13.20 -31.56 -2.78
CA PRO A 54 12.26 -31.28 -3.85
C PRO A 54 12.46 -32.30 -4.97
N THR A 55 11.35 -32.79 -5.50
CA THR A 55 11.32 -33.83 -6.52
C THR A 55 10.88 -33.25 -7.86
N ARG A 56 11.31 -33.89 -8.93
CA ARG A 56 10.73 -33.70 -10.26
C ARG A 56 9.26 -34.14 -10.29
N PRO A 57 8.51 -33.78 -11.34
CA PRO A 57 7.14 -34.27 -11.55
C PRO A 57 7.01 -35.80 -11.62
N ASP A 58 8.08 -36.51 -11.99
CA ASP A 58 8.14 -37.98 -12.04
C ASP A 58 8.48 -38.63 -10.68
N GLY A 59 8.61 -37.83 -9.62
CA GLY A 59 8.94 -38.28 -8.26
C GLY A 59 10.42 -38.51 -8.01
N THR A 60 11.30 -38.31 -9.01
CA THR A 60 12.75 -38.45 -8.80
C THR A 60 13.31 -37.28 -7.99
N PRO A 61 14.24 -37.52 -7.05
CA PRO A 61 14.91 -36.44 -6.33
C PRO A 61 15.68 -35.52 -7.27
N LEU A 62 15.66 -34.22 -7.00
CA LEU A 62 16.46 -33.23 -7.70
C LEU A 62 17.94 -33.32 -7.30
N ALA A 63 18.83 -33.04 -8.26
CA ALA A 63 20.25 -32.89 -8.01
C ALA A 63 20.53 -31.59 -7.22
N PRO A 64 21.64 -31.51 -6.46
CA PRO A 64 21.93 -30.33 -5.62
C PRO A 64 21.90 -28.98 -6.37
N GLU A 65 22.33 -28.94 -7.63
CA GLU A 65 22.28 -27.71 -8.43
C GLU A 65 20.86 -27.32 -8.85
N GLU A 66 19.99 -28.30 -9.12
CA GLU A 66 18.58 -28.05 -9.41
C GLU A 66 17.82 -27.57 -8.16
N ILE A 67 18.20 -28.06 -6.98
CA ILE A 67 17.64 -27.59 -5.69
C ILE A 67 17.95 -26.10 -5.51
N LYS A 68 19.21 -25.69 -5.74
CA LYS A 68 19.60 -24.26 -5.67
C LYS A 68 18.82 -23.41 -6.68
N LEU A 69 18.61 -23.91 -7.89
CA LEU A 69 17.81 -23.21 -8.90
C LEU A 69 16.36 -23.03 -8.43
N VAL A 70 15.74 -24.06 -7.87
CA VAL A 70 14.39 -23.96 -7.30
C VAL A 70 14.33 -22.95 -6.14
N GLU A 71 15.35 -22.91 -5.29
CA GLU A 71 15.44 -21.92 -4.20
C GLU A 71 15.55 -20.49 -4.74
N GLN A 72 16.37 -20.27 -5.77
CA GLN A 72 16.49 -18.97 -6.44
C GLN A 72 15.16 -18.55 -7.07
N LEU A 73 14.50 -19.45 -7.80
CA LEU A 73 13.20 -19.17 -8.43
C LEU A 73 12.13 -18.83 -7.37
N LYS A 74 12.10 -19.55 -6.24
CA LYS A 74 11.21 -19.24 -5.11
C LYS A 74 11.48 -17.85 -4.52
N GLN A 75 12.74 -17.45 -4.44
CA GLN A 75 13.10 -16.14 -3.92
C GLN A 75 12.64 -15.04 -4.89
N THR A 76 13.00 -15.15 -6.16
CA THR A 76 12.56 -14.22 -7.22
C THR A 76 11.03 -14.10 -7.26
N ASP A 77 10.33 -15.22 -7.18
CA ASP A 77 8.87 -15.29 -7.20
C ASP A 77 8.21 -14.55 -6.03
N ARG A 78 8.81 -14.62 -4.84
CA ARG A 78 8.37 -13.83 -3.69
C ARG A 78 8.64 -12.34 -3.89
N ASP A 79 9.84 -12.02 -4.36
CA ASP A 79 10.28 -10.63 -4.54
C ASP A 79 9.41 -9.91 -5.60
N VAL A 80 9.16 -10.56 -6.74
CA VAL A 80 8.27 -10.06 -7.79
C VAL A 80 6.86 -9.83 -7.25
N ARG A 81 6.27 -10.80 -6.55
CA ARG A 81 4.92 -10.61 -6.01
C ARG A 81 4.85 -9.51 -4.95
N GLN A 82 5.88 -9.36 -4.13
CA GLN A 82 5.94 -8.26 -3.16
C GLN A 82 6.08 -6.91 -3.87
N HIS A 83 6.87 -6.85 -4.93
CA HIS A 83 7.02 -5.67 -5.78
C HIS A 83 5.66 -5.26 -6.37
N GLU A 84 4.97 -6.18 -7.05
CA GLU A 84 3.65 -5.88 -7.64
C GLU A 84 2.61 -5.53 -6.58
N MET A 85 2.60 -6.25 -5.46
CA MET A 85 1.67 -5.97 -4.36
C MET A 85 1.85 -4.56 -3.79
N ALA A 86 3.09 -4.07 -3.69
CA ALA A 86 3.37 -2.72 -3.20
C ALA A 86 2.74 -1.64 -4.10
N HIS A 87 2.83 -1.83 -5.42
CA HIS A 87 2.14 -0.96 -6.38
C HIS A 87 0.62 -0.97 -6.15
N GLN A 88 0.01 -2.15 -6.09
CA GLN A 88 -1.45 -2.30 -5.97
C GLN A 88 -2.01 -1.72 -4.67
N ILE A 89 -1.38 -2.03 -3.53
CA ILE A 89 -1.86 -1.57 -2.22
C ILE A 89 -1.80 -0.03 -2.16
N THR A 90 -0.74 0.55 -2.69
CA THR A 90 -0.53 2.01 -2.61
C THR A 90 -1.37 2.76 -3.63
N GLY A 91 -1.54 2.22 -4.84
CA GLY A 91 -2.29 2.86 -5.92
C GLY A 91 -3.80 2.67 -5.83
N GLY A 92 -4.27 1.62 -5.15
CA GLY A 92 -5.69 1.37 -4.91
C GLY A 92 -6.53 1.44 -6.19
N ALA A 93 -7.46 2.39 -6.23
CA ALA A 93 -8.37 2.57 -7.36
C ALA A 93 -7.69 3.01 -8.67
N TYR A 94 -6.46 3.53 -8.62
CA TYR A 94 -5.72 3.99 -9.80
C TYR A 94 -4.73 2.94 -10.33
N THR A 95 -4.79 1.71 -9.81
CA THR A 95 -4.02 0.56 -10.30
C THR A 95 -4.93 -0.52 -10.84
N GLY A 96 -4.48 -1.23 -11.87
CA GLY A 96 -5.10 -2.46 -12.33
C GLY A 96 -4.60 -3.71 -11.59
N GLY A 97 -5.00 -4.87 -12.09
CA GLY A 97 -4.49 -6.15 -11.61
C GLY A 97 -3.03 -6.38 -12.00
N ALA A 98 -2.25 -6.97 -11.12
CA ALA A 98 -0.90 -7.44 -11.42
C ALA A 98 -0.93 -8.53 -12.50
N THR A 99 -0.01 -8.42 -13.46
CA THR A 99 0.30 -9.47 -14.43
C THR A 99 1.68 -10.05 -14.12
N TYR A 100 1.91 -11.30 -14.50
CA TYR A 100 3.14 -12.00 -14.19
C TYR A 100 3.63 -12.81 -15.39
N GLU A 101 4.94 -12.82 -15.58
CA GLU A 101 5.64 -13.76 -16.44
C GLU A 101 6.23 -14.88 -15.59
N TYR A 102 6.16 -16.11 -16.10
CA TYR A 102 6.49 -17.30 -15.33
C TYR A 102 7.60 -18.12 -15.98
N GLU A 103 8.48 -18.64 -15.15
CA GLU A 103 9.43 -19.70 -15.49
C GLU A 103 9.02 -21.02 -14.83
N ILE A 104 9.26 -22.15 -15.52
CA ILE A 104 8.99 -23.48 -14.97
C ILE A 104 10.28 -24.04 -14.39
N GLY A 105 10.28 -24.32 -13.09
CA GLY A 105 11.40 -24.93 -12.40
C GLY A 105 11.57 -26.43 -12.73
N PRO A 106 12.71 -27.04 -12.36
CA PRO A 106 12.94 -28.47 -12.57
C PRO A 106 12.02 -29.37 -11.71
N ASP A 107 11.37 -28.80 -10.70
CA ASP A 107 10.26 -29.41 -9.94
C ASP A 107 8.90 -29.35 -10.67
N GLY A 108 8.85 -28.75 -11.87
CA GLY A 108 7.65 -28.58 -12.68
C GLY A 108 6.71 -27.47 -12.23
N LYS A 109 7.08 -26.68 -11.21
CA LYS A 109 6.26 -25.57 -10.70
C LYS A 109 6.55 -24.28 -11.46
N LYS A 110 5.55 -23.41 -11.52
CA LYS A 110 5.68 -22.07 -12.11
C LYS A 110 6.10 -21.07 -11.04
N TYR A 111 7.07 -20.24 -11.37
CA TYR A 111 7.61 -19.17 -10.54
C TYR A 111 7.55 -17.85 -11.31
N ALA A 112 7.03 -16.80 -10.70
CA ALA A 112 6.98 -15.47 -11.29
C ALA A 112 8.40 -14.89 -11.34
N VAL A 113 8.85 -14.54 -12.54
CA VAL A 113 10.20 -13.99 -12.77
C VAL A 113 10.16 -12.53 -13.21
N ALA A 114 9.00 -12.07 -13.66
CA ALA A 114 8.69 -10.66 -13.88
C ALA A 114 7.21 -10.42 -13.58
N GLY A 115 6.86 -9.16 -13.33
CA GLY A 115 5.49 -8.72 -13.16
C GLY A 115 5.35 -7.25 -13.55
N GLU A 116 4.11 -6.81 -13.72
CA GLU A 116 3.79 -5.40 -13.77
C GLU A 116 2.37 -5.12 -13.26
N VAL A 117 2.19 -3.92 -12.70
CA VAL A 117 0.89 -3.37 -12.34
C VAL A 117 0.65 -2.12 -13.17
N PRO A 118 -0.40 -2.08 -14.03
CA PRO A 118 -0.72 -0.89 -14.77
C PRO A 118 -1.23 0.20 -13.82
N ILE A 119 -0.69 1.42 -13.96
CA ILE A 119 -1.08 2.59 -13.18
C ILE A 119 -1.75 3.60 -14.12
N ASP A 120 -2.95 4.07 -13.76
CA ASP A 120 -3.64 5.15 -14.48
C ASP A 120 -3.14 6.52 -13.98
N TYR A 121 -2.26 7.13 -14.76
CA TYR A 121 -1.66 8.43 -14.49
C TYR A 121 -2.27 9.58 -15.32
N GLY A 122 -3.42 9.39 -15.95
CA GLY A 122 -4.11 10.46 -16.69
C GLY A 122 -4.76 11.49 -15.76
N PRO A 123 -4.76 12.79 -16.08
CA PRO A 123 -5.49 13.80 -15.32
C PRO A 123 -7.01 13.60 -15.41
N ILE A 124 -7.76 14.16 -14.45
CA ILE A 124 -9.22 14.15 -14.45
C ILE A 124 -9.71 15.44 -15.13
N PRO A 125 -10.32 15.35 -16.33
CA PRO A 125 -10.68 16.55 -17.09
C PRO A 125 -11.67 17.44 -16.36
N GLY A 126 -11.37 18.74 -16.28
CA GLY A 126 -12.24 19.74 -15.67
C GLY A 126 -12.29 19.73 -14.15
N ASP A 127 -11.48 18.88 -13.49
CA ASP A 127 -11.36 18.84 -12.03
C ASP A 127 -9.88 18.82 -11.61
N PRO A 128 -9.27 20.00 -11.44
CA PRO A 128 -7.88 20.08 -11.03
C PRO A 128 -7.67 19.60 -9.59
N GLN A 129 -8.66 19.72 -8.70
CA GLN A 129 -8.53 19.24 -7.32
C GLN A 129 -8.49 17.71 -7.28
N ALA A 130 -9.41 17.04 -7.97
CA ALA A 130 -9.39 15.59 -8.10
C ALA A 130 -8.12 15.11 -8.82
N THR A 131 -7.61 15.86 -9.80
CA THR A 131 -6.34 15.55 -10.46
C THR A 131 -5.17 15.62 -9.48
N ILE A 132 -5.11 16.62 -8.60
CA ILE A 132 -4.06 16.74 -7.57
C ILE A 132 -4.02 15.50 -6.68
N GLU A 133 -5.18 15.10 -6.15
CA GLU A 133 -5.31 13.94 -5.26
C GLU A 133 -4.94 12.63 -5.97
N LYS A 134 -5.44 12.45 -7.21
CA LYS A 134 -5.11 11.31 -8.06
C LYS A 134 -3.60 11.24 -8.31
N MET A 135 -2.98 12.33 -8.75
CA MET A 135 -1.56 12.35 -9.09
C MET A 135 -0.66 12.10 -7.87
N GLN A 136 -1.04 12.58 -6.69
CA GLN A 136 -0.32 12.24 -5.45
C GLN A 136 -0.33 10.73 -5.18
N THR A 137 -1.49 10.09 -5.33
CA THR A 137 -1.64 8.64 -5.16
C THR A 137 -0.86 7.87 -6.20
N VAL A 138 -0.91 8.29 -7.46
CA VAL A 138 -0.16 7.70 -8.59
C VAL A 138 1.35 7.78 -8.36
N ILE A 139 1.87 8.93 -7.91
CA ILE A 139 3.30 9.11 -7.60
C ILE A 139 3.71 8.17 -6.46
N ALA A 140 2.89 8.07 -5.41
CA ALA A 140 3.15 7.16 -4.30
C ALA A 140 3.16 5.71 -4.77
N ALA A 141 2.18 5.30 -5.58
CA ALA A 141 2.06 3.95 -6.11
C ALA A 141 3.25 3.56 -6.98
N ALA A 142 3.65 4.41 -7.92
CA ALA A 142 4.78 4.17 -8.81
C ALA A 142 6.12 4.07 -8.05
N LEU A 143 6.25 4.72 -6.91
CA LEU A 143 7.47 4.69 -6.09
C LEU A 143 7.35 3.80 -4.85
N ALA A 144 6.29 2.98 -4.76
CA ALA A 144 5.99 2.17 -3.58
C ALA A 144 6.99 1.01 -3.34
N PRO A 145 7.42 0.25 -4.36
CA PRO A 145 8.43 -0.77 -4.16
C PRO A 145 9.76 -0.18 -3.71
N ALA A 146 10.55 -0.95 -2.95
CA ALA A 146 11.86 -0.50 -2.46
C ALA A 146 12.87 -0.24 -3.58
N ASP A 147 12.73 -0.93 -4.71
CA ASP A 147 13.53 -0.76 -5.93
C ASP A 147 12.58 -0.61 -7.13
N PRO A 148 12.01 0.60 -7.37
CA PRO A 148 11.07 0.82 -8.46
C PRO A 148 11.76 0.69 -9.82
N SER A 149 11.06 0.15 -10.82
CA SER A 149 11.64 0.00 -12.15
C SER A 149 11.83 1.36 -12.85
N PRO A 150 12.66 1.44 -13.92
CA PRO A 150 12.76 2.63 -14.74
C PRO A 150 11.42 3.10 -15.32
N LYS A 151 10.48 2.19 -15.58
CA LYS A 151 9.13 2.50 -16.07
C LYS A 151 8.31 3.20 -14.99
N ASP A 152 8.38 2.73 -13.75
CA ASP A 152 7.62 3.32 -12.65
C ASP A 152 8.14 4.73 -12.31
N VAL A 153 9.46 4.91 -12.36
CA VAL A 153 10.08 6.23 -12.21
C VAL A 153 9.60 7.20 -13.29
N GLN A 154 9.44 6.74 -14.54
CA GLN A 154 8.87 7.56 -15.63
C GLN A 154 7.40 7.92 -15.37
N VAL A 155 6.58 6.97 -14.92
CA VAL A 155 5.18 7.22 -14.54
C VAL A 155 5.11 8.27 -13.43
N ALA A 156 5.94 8.14 -12.38
CA ALA A 156 6.00 9.12 -11.30
C ALA A 156 6.44 10.51 -11.79
N ALA A 157 7.39 10.58 -12.73
CA ALA A 157 7.82 11.83 -13.32
C ALA A 157 6.69 12.50 -14.13
N GLN A 158 5.95 11.73 -14.92
CA GLN A 158 4.82 12.24 -15.70
C GLN A 158 3.68 12.72 -14.78
N ALA A 159 3.34 11.95 -13.75
CA ALA A 159 2.33 12.32 -12.77
C ALA A 159 2.70 13.60 -12.00
N ARG A 160 3.99 13.83 -11.72
CA ARG A 160 4.47 15.10 -11.14
C ARG A 160 4.24 16.29 -12.07
N GLN A 161 4.37 16.13 -13.38
CA GLN A 161 4.07 17.20 -14.33
C GLN A 161 2.59 17.57 -14.29
N TYR A 162 1.70 16.58 -14.37
CA TYR A 162 0.25 16.80 -14.26
C TYR A 162 -0.16 17.38 -12.90
N LEU A 163 0.49 16.96 -11.81
CA LEU A 163 0.26 17.54 -10.48
C LEU A 163 0.58 19.04 -10.43
N LEU A 164 1.68 19.47 -11.07
CA LEU A 164 2.06 20.89 -11.12
C LEU A 164 1.08 21.70 -11.97
N GLU A 165 0.66 21.16 -13.12
CA GLU A 165 -0.33 21.78 -13.99
C GLU A 165 -1.68 21.94 -13.29
N ALA A 166 -2.17 20.88 -12.64
CA ALA A 166 -3.43 20.90 -11.91
C ALA A 166 -3.41 21.89 -10.72
N ARG A 167 -2.28 22.02 -10.01
CA ARG A 167 -2.12 23.04 -8.96
C ARG A 167 -2.22 24.46 -9.51
N LEU A 168 -1.63 24.70 -10.67
CA LEU A 168 -1.70 25.99 -11.33
C LEU A 168 -3.15 26.30 -11.79
N GLU A 169 -3.85 25.30 -12.35
CA GLU A 169 -5.24 25.44 -12.76
C GLU A 169 -6.18 25.69 -11.57
N ALA A 170 -6.03 24.92 -10.48
CA ALA A 170 -6.80 25.10 -9.25
C ALA A 170 -6.68 26.52 -8.69
N SER A 171 -5.46 27.07 -8.64
CA SER A 171 -5.21 28.44 -8.17
C SER A 171 -5.88 29.51 -9.04
N GLN A 172 -5.93 29.30 -10.35
CA GLN A 172 -6.62 30.20 -11.27
C GLN A 172 -8.14 30.13 -11.09
N GLN A 173 -8.70 28.94 -10.93
CA GLN A 173 -10.12 28.74 -10.67
C GLN A 173 -10.55 29.41 -9.36
N GLU A 174 -9.80 29.22 -8.28
CA GLU A 174 -10.07 29.89 -6.98
C GLU A 174 -10.06 31.42 -7.10
N SER A 175 -9.09 31.95 -7.86
CA SER A 175 -8.97 33.41 -8.09
C SER A 175 -10.15 33.93 -8.90
N ALA A 176 -10.55 33.22 -9.95
CA ALA A 176 -11.70 33.60 -10.78
C ALA A 176 -13.02 33.55 -10.00
N THR A 177 -13.23 32.50 -9.17
CA THR A 177 -14.41 32.39 -8.31
C THR A 177 -14.46 33.52 -7.29
N ARG A 178 -13.33 33.85 -6.65
CA ARG A 178 -13.27 34.96 -5.68
C ARG A 178 -13.61 36.30 -6.31
N SER A 179 -13.07 36.59 -7.51
CA SER A 179 -13.39 37.81 -8.24
C SER A 179 -14.88 37.88 -8.58
N ALA A 180 -15.46 36.79 -9.11
CA ALA A 180 -16.87 36.73 -9.45
C ALA A 180 -17.79 36.91 -8.22
N GLN A 181 -17.43 36.35 -7.07
CA GLN A 181 -18.16 36.56 -5.81
C GLN A 181 -18.09 38.01 -5.35
N SER A 182 -16.92 38.64 -5.41
CA SER A 182 -16.76 40.05 -5.03
C SER A 182 -17.53 41.01 -5.94
N GLU A 183 -17.67 40.70 -7.23
CA GLU A 183 -18.49 41.46 -8.17
C GLU A 183 -19.99 41.26 -7.92
N ALA A 184 -20.42 40.08 -7.50
CA ALA A 184 -21.82 39.81 -7.15
C ALA A 184 -22.24 40.55 -5.86
N GLU A 185 -21.38 40.58 -4.84
CA GLU A 185 -21.63 41.29 -3.57
C GLU A 185 -21.68 42.82 -3.75
N GLN A 186 -20.92 43.39 -4.69
CA GLN A 186 -20.95 44.82 -4.99
C GLN A 186 -22.17 45.25 -5.82
N ASN A 187 -22.86 44.31 -6.47
CA ASN A 187 -24.02 44.56 -7.32
C ASN A 187 -25.35 44.16 -6.67
N GLU A 188 -25.37 43.71 -5.41
CA GLU A 188 -26.63 43.54 -4.67
C GLU A 188 -27.25 44.92 -4.36
N PRO A 189 -28.49 45.19 -4.80
CA PRO A 189 -29.15 46.46 -4.51
C PRO A 189 -29.48 46.55 -3.03
N GLU A 190 -29.05 47.66 -2.41
CA GLU A 190 -29.48 48.18 -1.11
C GLU A 190 -31.01 48.43 -1.12
N ALA A 191 -31.80 47.37 -1.07
CA ALA A 191 -33.27 47.41 -1.08
C ALA A 191 -33.84 46.79 0.20
N ALA A 192 -33.26 47.13 1.34
CA ALA A 192 -33.79 46.72 2.65
C ALA A 192 -33.41 47.71 3.77
N ASN A 193 -33.48 49.03 3.53
CA ASN A 193 -33.52 49.98 4.66
C ASN A 193 -34.27 51.28 4.32
N SER A 194 -35.51 51.17 3.84
CA SER A 194 -36.49 52.25 3.98
C SER A 194 -37.49 51.88 5.07
N GLY A 195 -37.07 52.15 6.30
CA GLY A 195 -37.93 52.09 7.48
C GLY A 195 -39.19 52.94 7.32
N GLN A 196 -40.33 52.29 7.44
CA GLN A 196 -41.26 52.51 8.54
C GLN A 196 -41.13 53.88 9.23
N ALA A 197 -41.83 54.88 8.68
CA ALA A 197 -42.25 56.06 9.42
C ALA A 197 -43.68 56.38 8.97
N ALA A 198 -44.64 55.97 9.79
CA ALA A 198 -46.06 56.33 9.71
C ALA A 198 -46.42 57.16 10.95
#